data_AF-A0A447PF01-F1
#
_entry.id   AF-A0A447PF01-F1
#
_cell.length_a   1.000
_cell.length_b   1.000
_cell.length_c   1.000
_cell.angle_alpha   90.00
_cell.angle_beta   90.00
_cell.angle_gamma   90.00
#
_symmetry.space_group_name_H-M   'P 1'
#
loop_
_entity.id
_entity.type
_entity.pdbx_description
1 polymer ?
#
loop_
_entity_poly.entity_id
_entity_poly.type
_entity_poly.pdbx_seq_one_letter_code
_entity_poly.pdbx_strand_id
1 'polypeptide(L)' 'MPEGETLGQLISDRVAAFPASGEINCIVDNQEYVIKKILDNYKMQAKHIDYTDGISIEFEDWRFNLRSSNTEPLYA' A
#
# COMPACT_ATOMS: atom_id res chain seq x y z
N MET A 1 10.70 15.63 23.23
CA MET A 1 11.57 14.52 22.81
C MET A 1 12.28 14.03 24.05
N PRO A 2 12.30 12.73 24.39
CA PRO A 2 13.16 12.26 25.46
C PRO A 2 14.61 12.53 25.04
N GLU A 3 15.35 13.32 25.80
CA GLU A 3 16.75 13.60 25.54
C GLU A 3 17.57 12.33 25.80
N GLY A 4 18.06 11.68 24.74
CA GLY A 4 18.96 10.52 24.85
C GLY A 4 18.77 9.41 23.83
N GLU A 5 17.65 9.38 23.10
CA GLU A 5 17.41 8.35 22.08
C GLU A 5 18.06 8.71 20.74
N THR A 6 18.70 7.71 20.12
CA THR A 6 19.21 7.83 18.76
C THR A 6 18.07 7.79 17.75
N LEU A 7 18.27 8.40 16.58
CA LEU A 7 17.32 8.32 15.46
C LEU A 7 16.98 6.86 15.10
N GLY A 8 17.96 5.96 15.17
CA GLY A 8 17.75 4.54 14.89
C GLY A 8 16.79 3.87 15.88
N GLN A 9 16.87 4.22 17.16
CA GLN A 9 15.95 3.71 18.19
C GLN A 9 14.52 4.23 17.93
N LEU A 10 14.37 5.53 17.68
CA LEU A 10 13.08 6.15 17.37
C LEU A 10 12.41 5.52 16.13
N ILE A 11 13.20 5.14 15.11
CA ILE A 11 12.67 4.49 13.90
C ILE A 11 12.31 3.03 14.16
N SER A 12 13.15 2.29 14.90
CA SER A 12 12.96 0.85 15.12
C SER A 12 11.63 0.56 15.81
N ASP A 13 11.26 1.36 16.81
CA ASP A 13 9.99 1.23 17.51
C ASP A 13 8.78 1.45 16.58
N ARG A 14 8.91 2.37 15.60
CA ARG A 14 7.86 2.63 14.61
C ARG A 14 7.75 1.52 13.58
N VAL A 15 8.88 0.98 13.11
CA VAL A 15 8.90 -0.17 12.19
C VAL A 15 8.29 -1.41 12.86
N ALA A 16 8.59 -1.64 14.14
CA ALA A 16 8.01 -2.74 14.91
C ALA A 16 6.50 -2.57 15.12
N ALA A 17 6.03 -1.34 15.39
CA ALA A 17 4.61 -1.06 15.59
C ALA A 17 3.79 -1.09 14.27
N PHE A 18 4.41 -0.72 13.14
CA PHE A 18 3.76 -0.62 11.84
C PHE A 18 4.65 -1.23 10.75
N PRO A 19 4.80 -2.57 10.73
CA PRO A 19 5.56 -3.23 9.70
C PRO A 19 4.92 -2.97 8.33
N ALA A 20 5.73 -2.52 7.38
CA ALA A 20 5.32 -2.27 6.01
C ALA A 20 6.09 -3.19 5.06
N SER A 21 5.44 -3.61 3.97
CA SER A 21 6.09 -4.40 2.91
C SER A 21 7.21 -3.67 2.19
N GLY A 22 7.27 -2.33 2.32
CA GLY A 22 7.90 -1.48 1.32
C GLY A 22 7.07 -1.40 0.04
N GLU A 23 7.61 -0.71 -0.96
CA GLU A 23 7.02 -0.66 -2.31
C GLU A 23 7.46 -1.90 -3.09
N ILE A 24 6.49 -2.65 -3.60
CA ILE A 24 6.71 -3.81 -4.46
C ILE A 24 6.19 -3.47 -5.86
N ASN A 25 7.10 -3.45 -6.83
CA ASN A 25 6.77 -3.16 -8.22
C ASN A 25 6.53 -4.45 -9.00
N CYS A 26 5.37 -4.55 -9.65
CA CYS A 26 4.96 -5.71 -10.44
C CYS A 26 4.62 -5.28 -11.87
N ILE A 27 5.20 -5.95 -12.85
CA ILE A 27 4.84 -5.78 -14.27
C ILE A 27 3.65 -6.70 -14.56
N VAL A 28 2.59 -6.15 -15.12
CA VAL A 28 1.37 -6.88 -15.48
C VAL A 28 0.85 -6.42 -16.84
N ASP A 29 0.28 -7.34 -17.62
CA ASP A 29 -0.20 -7.05 -18.97
C ASP A 29 -1.41 -6.11 -18.99
N ASN A 30 -2.28 -6.20 -17.97
CA ASN A 30 -3.47 -5.37 -17.85
C ASN A 30 -3.67 -4.92 -16.41
N GLN A 31 -3.17 -3.71 -16.11
CA GLN A 31 -3.23 -3.11 -14.77
C GLN A 31 -4.67 -2.97 -14.27
N GLU A 32 -5.58 -2.47 -15.10
CA GLU A 32 -6.99 -2.27 -14.73
C GLU A 32 -7.66 -3.58 -14.34
N TYR A 33 -7.45 -4.63 -15.13
CA TYR A 33 -8.00 -5.96 -14.86
C TYR A 33 -7.46 -6.53 -13.54
N VAL A 34 -6.16 -6.42 -13.30
CA VAL A 34 -5.53 -6.92 -12.07
C VAL A 34 -6.02 -6.16 -10.85
N ILE A 35 -6.05 -4.83 -10.90
CA ILE A 35 -6.55 -3.98 -9.80
C ILE A 35 -8.01 -4.32 -9.51
N LYS A 36 -8.86 -4.42 -10.55
CA LYS A 36 -10.28 -4.78 -10.38
C LYS A 36 -10.44 -6.16 -9.75
N LYS A 37 -9.69 -7.16 -10.22
CA LYS A 37 -9.73 -8.53 -9.69
C LYS A 37 -9.35 -8.56 -8.20
N ILE A 38 -8.33 -7.80 -7.80
CA ILE A 38 -7.92 -7.69 -6.40
C ILE A 38 -9.02 -6.98 -5.60
N LEU A 39 -9.55 -5.85 -6.08
CA LEU A 39 -10.64 -5.15 -5.42
C LEU A 39 -11.85 -6.07 -5.20
N ASP A 40 -12.27 -6.81 -6.21
CA ASP A 40 -13.42 -7.73 -6.11
C ASP A 40 -13.20 -8.83 -5.06
N ASN A 41 -11.96 -9.31 -4.89
CA ASN A 41 -11.63 -10.33 -3.89
C ASN A 41 -11.69 -9.79 -2.46
N TYR A 42 -11.36 -8.51 -2.24
CA TYR A 42 -11.14 -7.95 -0.90
C TYR A 42 -12.25 -7.01 -0.42
N LYS A 43 -13.01 -6.38 -1.33
CA LYS A 43 -13.99 -5.32 -0.98
C LYS A 43 -15.06 -5.74 0.01
N MET A 44 -15.44 -7.02 0.04
CA MET A 44 -16.47 -7.53 0.97
C MET A 44 -16.00 -7.58 2.42
N GLN A 45 -14.69 -7.65 2.64
CA GLN A 45 -14.06 -7.72 3.96
C GLN A 45 -13.46 -6.37 4.38
N ALA A 46 -13.47 -5.38 3.47
CA ALA A 46 -12.90 -4.07 3.71
C ALA A 46 -13.74 -3.28 4.71
N LYS A 47 -13.09 -2.61 5.64
CA LYS A 47 -13.71 -1.59 6.49
C LYS A 47 -13.90 -0.28 5.75
N HIS A 48 -12.92 0.07 4.92
CA HIS A 48 -12.92 1.31 4.16
C HIS A 48 -12.16 1.11 2.84
N ILE A 49 -12.62 1.79 1.80
CA ILE A 49 -11.97 1.78 0.48
C ILE A 49 -11.86 3.23 0.01
N ASP A 50 -10.64 3.64 -0.29
CA ASP A 50 -10.32 4.96 -0.82
C ASP A 50 -9.73 4.84 -2.24
N TYR A 51 -10.07 5.81 -3.10
CA TYR A 51 -9.70 5.82 -4.51
C TYR A 51 -8.84 7.04 -4.89
N THR A 52 -8.21 7.71 -3.92
CA THR A 52 -7.49 8.98 -4.13
C THR A 52 -6.23 8.78 -4.98
N ASP A 53 -5.49 7.68 -4.77
CA ASP A 53 -4.29 7.31 -5.53
C ASP A 53 -4.26 5.79 -5.77
N GLY A 54 -4.97 5.35 -6.82
CA GLY A 54 -5.22 3.94 -7.08
C GLY A 54 -6.35 3.39 -6.21
N ILE A 55 -6.13 2.25 -5.55
CA ILE A 55 -7.04 1.71 -4.53
C ILE A 55 -6.30 1.53 -3.20
N SER A 56 -6.86 2.07 -2.13
CA SER A 56 -6.44 1.78 -0.77
C SER A 56 -7.55 0.99 -0.08
N ILE A 57 -7.23 -0.20 0.41
CA ILE A 57 -8.20 -1.06 1.10
C ILE A 57 -7.73 -1.25 2.54
N GLU A 58 -8.59 -0.86 3.49
CA GLU A 58 -8.33 -0.92 4.92
C GLU A 58 -9.18 -2.01 5.58
N PHE A 59 -8.53 -2.80 6.45
CA PHE A 59 -9.11 -3.83 7.30
C PHE A 59 -8.95 -3.45 8.77
N GLU A 60 -9.30 -4.36 9.70
CA GLU A 60 -9.10 -4.14 11.14
C GLU A 60 -7.64 -3.84 11.47
N ASP A 61 -6.74 -4.74 11.08
CA ASP A 61 -5.35 -4.73 11.57
C ASP A 61 -4.33 -4.34 10.51
N TRP A 62 -4.75 -4.20 9.24
CA TRP A 62 -3.85 -3.96 8.14
C TRP A 62 -4.53 -3.22 6.99
N ARG A 63 -3.72 -2.65 6.10
CA ARG A 63 -4.17 -2.02 4.86
C ARG A 63 -3.15 -2.22 3.77
N PHE A 64 -3.58 -2.06 2.53
CA PHE A 64 -2.67 -1.98 1.39
C PHE A 64 -3.11 -0.90 0.41
N ASN A 65 -2.17 -0.41 -0.39
CA ASN A 65 -2.42 0.47 -1.52
C ASN A 65 -1.90 -0.20 -2.80
N LEU A 66 -2.69 -0.15 -3.87
CA LEU A 66 -2.27 -0.51 -5.23
C LEU A 66 -2.50 0.68 -6.14
N ARG A 67 -1.44 1.11 -6.82
CA ARG A 67 -1.47 2.20 -7.79
C ARG A 67 -0.83 1.75 -9.09
N SER A 68 -1.38 2.20 -10.21
CA SER A 68 -0.69 2.10 -11.49
C SER A 68 0.53 3.00 -11.47
N SER A 69 1.65 2.53 -12.04
CA SER A 69 2.81 3.38 -12.26
C SER A 69 2.49 4.42 -13.33
N ASN A 70 2.60 5.71 -12.99
CA ASN A 70 2.40 6.81 -13.93
C ASN A 70 3.69 7.20 -14.68
N THR A 71 4.81 6.50 -14.43
CA THR A 71 6.14 6.87 -14.94
C THR A 71 6.61 6.04 -16.14
N GLU A 72 5.75 5.21 -16.73
CA GLU A 72 6.03 4.49 -17.98
C GLU A 72 4.98 4.87 -19.05
N PRO A 73 5.39 5.14 -20.31
CA PRO A 73 4.51 5.78 -21.29
C PRO A 73 3.38 4.86 -21.73
N LEU A 74 2.16 5.39 -21.66
CA LEU A 74 0.94 4.85 -22.28
C LEU A 74 1.00 4.98 -23.82
N TYR A 75 1.93 4.30 -24.48
CA TYR A 75 1.88 4.09 -25.93
C TYR A 75 2.44 2.69 -26.26
N ALA A 76 1.52 1.73 -26.36
CA ALA A 76 1.65 0.54 -27.19
C ALA A 76 0.32 0.29 -27.87
#